data_AF-A0A4S8HBV1-F1
#
_entry.id   AF-A0A4S8HBV1-F1
#
_cell.length_a   1.000
_cell.length_b   1.000
_cell.length_c   1.000
_cell.angle_alpha   90.00
_cell.angle_beta   90.00
_cell.angle_gamma   90.00
#
_symmetry.space_group_name_H-M   'P 1'
#
loop_
_entity.id
_entity.type
_entity.pdbx_description
1 polymer ?
#
loop_
_entity_poly.entity_id
_entity_poly.type
_entity_poly.pdbx_seq_one_letter_code
_entity_poly.pdbx_strand_id
1 'polypeptide(L)'
;MQSSNYDRHPFNKGDFYINNGVCIACGAPEAEAQDIIEHSKSDNHCYFKKQPVTEDEIDQAIKAMMVSCINALRYGGQDEIIIKRLYQNGMEDLCDNKAKDRYKILIRDRIHFNFLGTLADLSELLVLKYKSISPYVKVEDYKTNQVDSFSFTQKWTRGASGIIYTCHLRVDKTFEITITLEKGHEQKNIIGISAMLHDFLKSDNRVINIKWFELDKPNDLWYDKPY
;
A
#
# COMPACT_ATOMS: atom_id res chain seq x y z
N MET A 1 3.98 -22.87 -22.87
CA MET A 1 2.85 -22.22 -22.20
C MET A 1 2.53 -23.05 -20.97
N GLN A 2 2.88 -22.60 -19.77
CA GLN A 2 2.34 -23.21 -18.55
C GLN A 2 0.94 -22.63 -18.37
N SER A 3 -0.09 -23.46 -18.49
CA SER A 3 -1.46 -23.09 -18.12
C SER A 3 -1.47 -22.77 -16.63
N SER A 4 -2.05 -21.63 -16.23
CA SER A 4 -2.28 -21.31 -14.83
C SER A 4 -3.12 -22.41 -14.17
N ASN A 5 -2.65 -22.99 -13.06
CA ASN A 5 -3.37 -24.03 -12.29
C ASN A 5 -4.59 -23.50 -11.51
N TYR A 6 -5.06 -22.28 -11.81
CA TYR A 6 -6.09 -21.59 -11.05
C TYR A 6 -7.31 -21.34 -11.92
N ASP A 7 -8.48 -21.73 -11.40
CA ASP A 7 -9.75 -21.50 -12.05
C ASP A 7 -10.17 -20.04 -11.87
N ARG A 8 -10.63 -19.40 -12.93
CA ARG A 8 -11.07 -18.00 -12.88
C ARG A 8 -12.54 -17.92 -12.52
N HIS A 9 -12.92 -16.96 -11.68
CA HIS A 9 -14.32 -16.68 -11.44
C HIS A 9 -15.04 -16.38 -12.78
N PRO A 10 -16.25 -16.93 -13.05
CA PRO A 10 -16.88 -16.85 -14.37
C PRO A 10 -17.07 -15.44 -14.95
N PHE A 11 -17.25 -14.43 -14.09
CA PHE A 11 -17.37 -13.03 -14.48
C PHE A 11 -16.05 -12.35 -14.88
N ASN A 12 -14.89 -12.95 -14.60
CA ASN A 12 -13.62 -12.36 -15.00
C ASN A 12 -13.19 -12.86 -16.38
N LYS A 13 -13.10 -11.91 -17.33
CA LYS A 13 -12.61 -12.11 -18.69
C LYS A 13 -11.44 -11.16 -18.91
N GLY A 14 -10.21 -11.64 -18.70
CA GLY A 14 -9.00 -10.84 -18.86
C GLY A 14 -7.94 -11.16 -17.81
N ASP A 15 -6.79 -10.50 -17.90
CA ASP A 15 -5.57 -10.86 -17.18
C ASP A 15 -5.68 -10.72 -15.66
N PHE A 16 -6.39 -9.72 -15.16
CA PHE A 16 -6.72 -9.58 -13.75
C PHE A 16 -8.00 -10.36 -13.42
N TYR A 17 -7.94 -11.24 -12.42
CA TYR A 17 -9.06 -12.10 -12.07
C TYR A 17 -9.06 -12.51 -10.58
N ILE A 18 -10.19 -13.02 -10.10
CA ILE A 18 -10.27 -13.66 -8.79
C ILE A 18 -10.29 -15.19 -9.00
N ASN A 19 -9.49 -15.90 -8.23
CA ASN A 19 -9.50 -17.36 -8.19
C ASN A 19 -10.85 -17.87 -7.70
N ASN A 20 -11.47 -18.73 -8.50
CA ASN A 20 -12.83 -19.20 -8.29
C ASN A 20 -12.94 -20.03 -7.00
N GLY A 21 -13.98 -19.76 -6.20
CA GLY A 21 -14.25 -20.51 -4.97
C GLY A 21 -13.27 -20.24 -3.83
N VAL A 22 -12.33 -19.31 -4.00
CA VAL A 22 -11.41 -18.89 -2.93
C VAL A 22 -11.98 -17.71 -2.15
N CYS A 23 -12.63 -16.76 -2.81
CA CYS A 23 -13.11 -15.53 -2.18
C CYS A 23 -14.02 -15.80 -0.96
N ILE A 24 -13.75 -15.08 0.14
CA ILE A 24 -14.55 -15.12 1.39
C ILE A 24 -15.42 -13.87 1.58
N ALA A 25 -15.57 -13.04 0.56
CA ALA A 25 -16.38 -11.82 0.56
C ALA A 25 -16.06 -10.84 1.71
N CYS A 26 -14.76 -10.61 1.96
CA CYS A 26 -14.30 -9.77 3.08
C CYS A 26 -14.49 -8.26 2.86
N GLY A 27 -14.88 -7.82 1.67
CA GLY A 27 -15.10 -6.39 1.36
C GLY A 27 -13.84 -5.57 1.08
N ALA A 28 -12.66 -5.99 1.56
CA ALA A 28 -11.45 -5.17 1.50
C ALA A 28 -11.00 -4.80 0.06
N PRO A 29 -10.94 -5.74 -0.92
CA PRO A 29 -10.58 -5.39 -2.29
C PRO A 29 -11.56 -4.43 -2.98
N GLU A 30 -12.86 -4.54 -2.69
CA GLU A 30 -13.87 -3.62 -3.24
C GLU A 30 -13.75 -2.22 -2.64
N ALA A 31 -13.55 -2.12 -1.32
CA ALA A 31 -13.37 -0.84 -0.64
C ALA A 31 -12.12 -0.09 -1.14
N GLU A 32 -11.07 -0.81 -1.50
CA GLU A 32 -9.82 -0.24 -2.01
C GLU A 32 -9.91 0.19 -3.49
N ALA A 33 -10.71 -0.52 -4.28
CA ALA A 33 -10.73 -0.40 -5.74
C ALA A 33 -12.16 -0.44 -6.32
N GLN A 34 -13.05 0.36 -5.76
CA GLN A 34 -14.49 0.36 -6.08
C GLN A 34 -14.80 0.62 -7.56
N ASP A 35 -13.88 1.23 -8.32
CA ASP A 35 -14.10 1.52 -9.75
C ASP A 35 -13.91 0.28 -10.61
N ILE A 36 -13.16 -0.73 -10.14
CA ILE A 36 -12.78 -1.91 -10.92
C ILE A 36 -13.18 -3.24 -10.27
N ILE A 37 -13.40 -3.29 -8.95
CA ILE A 37 -13.87 -4.46 -8.20
C ILE A 37 -15.32 -4.26 -7.77
N GLU A 38 -16.09 -5.35 -7.75
CA GLU A 38 -17.45 -5.41 -7.21
C GLU A 38 -17.73 -6.82 -6.67
N HIS A 39 -18.71 -6.95 -5.76
CA HIS A 39 -19.29 -8.25 -5.42
C HIS A 39 -20.40 -8.65 -6.39
N SER A 40 -20.32 -9.89 -6.87
CA SER A 40 -21.38 -10.52 -7.66
C SER A 40 -22.69 -10.60 -6.86
N LYS A 41 -23.80 -10.23 -7.50
CA LYS A 41 -25.13 -10.28 -6.86
C LYS A 41 -25.63 -11.72 -6.60
N SER A 42 -25.11 -12.71 -7.33
CA SER A 42 -25.61 -14.09 -7.26
C SER A 42 -24.98 -14.91 -6.13
N ASP A 43 -23.70 -14.69 -5.86
CA ASP A 43 -22.90 -15.50 -4.93
C ASP A 43 -22.04 -14.65 -3.98
N ASN A 44 -22.16 -13.32 -4.03
CA ASN A 44 -21.39 -12.37 -3.23
C ASN A 44 -19.87 -12.52 -3.42
N HIS A 45 -19.42 -13.07 -4.55
CA HIS A 45 -18.02 -13.28 -4.85
C HIS A 45 -17.41 -12.02 -5.47
N CYS A 46 -16.20 -11.62 -5.06
CA CYS A 46 -15.48 -10.51 -5.70
C CYS A 46 -15.22 -10.84 -7.17
N TYR A 47 -15.32 -9.83 -8.04
CA TYR A 47 -14.91 -9.93 -9.43
C TYR A 47 -14.39 -8.58 -9.93
N PHE A 48 -13.41 -8.57 -10.84
CA PHE A 48 -13.10 -7.41 -11.67
C PHE A 48 -14.26 -7.13 -12.63
N LYS A 49 -15.02 -6.03 -12.40
CA LYS A 49 -16.13 -5.59 -13.27
C LYS A 49 -15.66 -4.94 -14.57
N LYS A 50 -14.39 -4.49 -14.61
CA LYS A 50 -13.66 -4.12 -15.82
C LYS A 50 -12.19 -4.47 -15.66
N GLN A 51 -11.49 -4.73 -16.77
CA GLN A 51 -10.05 -4.92 -16.75
C GLN A 51 -9.35 -3.56 -16.61
N PRO A 52 -8.33 -3.45 -15.73
CA PRO A 52 -7.48 -2.27 -15.67
C PRO A 52 -6.78 -2.00 -17.01
N VAL A 53 -6.83 -0.74 -17.48
CA VAL A 53 -6.16 -0.31 -18.71
C VAL A 53 -5.28 0.91 -18.46
N THR A 54 -5.72 1.85 -17.62
CA THR A 54 -4.93 3.04 -17.28
C THR A 54 -4.00 2.77 -16.10
N GLU A 55 -2.94 3.57 -15.96
CA GLU A 55 -2.03 3.48 -14.80
C GLU A 55 -2.77 3.58 -13.46
N ASP A 56 -3.77 4.46 -13.35
CA ASP A 56 -4.56 4.61 -12.12
C ASP A 56 -5.44 3.38 -11.85
N GLU A 57 -5.99 2.73 -12.89
CA GLU A 57 -6.73 1.48 -12.72
C GLU A 57 -5.81 0.32 -12.35
N ILE A 58 -4.60 0.27 -12.91
CA ILE A 58 -3.59 -0.74 -12.57
C ILE A 58 -3.14 -0.57 -11.12
N ASP A 59 -2.95 0.68 -10.67
CA ASP A 59 -2.68 0.98 -9.27
C ASP A 59 -3.79 0.49 -8.34
N GLN A 60 -5.06 0.76 -8.68
CA GLN A 60 -6.19 0.25 -7.93
C GLN A 60 -6.17 -1.28 -7.87
N ALA A 61 -5.85 -1.97 -8.96
CA ALA A 61 -5.78 -3.43 -8.99
C ALA A 61 -4.66 -3.98 -8.09
N ILE A 62 -3.46 -3.38 -8.15
CA ILE A 62 -2.32 -3.75 -7.32
C ILE A 62 -2.65 -3.53 -5.84
N LYS A 63 -3.24 -2.38 -5.48
CA LYS A 63 -3.67 -2.12 -4.09
C LYS A 63 -4.75 -3.10 -3.62
N ALA A 64 -5.73 -3.42 -4.46
CA ALA A 64 -6.75 -4.42 -4.15
C ALA A 64 -6.13 -5.81 -3.89
N MET A 65 -5.09 -6.18 -4.65
CA MET A 65 -4.31 -7.41 -4.41
C MET A 65 -3.57 -7.36 -3.07
N MET A 66 -2.97 -6.22 -2.70
CA MET A 66 -2.27 -6.04 -1.42
C MET A 66 -3.19 -6.20 -0.20
N VAL A 67 -4.45 -5.77 -0.29
CA VAL A 67 -5.43 -5.87 0.81
C VAL A 67 -6.29 -7.14 0.77
N SER A 68 -6.04 -8.03 -0.19
CA SER A 68 -6.81 -9.27 -0.34
C SER A 68 -6.57 -10.20 0.85
N CYS A 69 -7.59 -10.30 1.71
CA CYS A 69 -7.59 -11.05 2.97
C CYS A 69 -7.04 -12.50 2.90
N ILE A 70 -7.17 -13.16 1.75
CA ILE A 70 -6.71 -14.54 1.51
C ILE A 70 -6.10 -14.73 0.13
N ASN A 71 -5.49 -13.67 -0.44
CA ASN A 71 -4.76 -13.76 -1.72
C ASN A 71 -5.58 -14.35 -2.90
N ALA A 72 -6.87 -14.03 -2.97
CA ALA A 72 -7.77 -14.56 -3.99
C ALA A 72 -7.61 -13.85 -5.35
N LEU A 73 -7.16 -12.59 -5.35
CA LEU A 73 -6.92 -11.82 -6.58
C LEU A 73 -5.60 -12.23 -7.21
N ARG A 74 -5.58 -12.37 -8.53
CA ARG A 74 -4.44 -12.87 -9.31
C ARG A 74 -4.25 -12.09 -10.60
N TYR A 75 -3.02 -12.13 -11.10
CA TYR A 75 -2.65 -11.61 -12.41
C TYR A 75 -2.11 -12.74 -13.30
N GLY A 76 -2.88 -13.07 -14.33
CA GLY A 76 -2.54 -14.12 -15.29
C GLY A 76 -2.00 -13.60 -16.63
N GLY A 77 -1.79 -12.29 -16.76
CA GLY A 77 -1.20 -11.67 -17.93
C GLY A 77 0.31 -11.83 -18.03
N GLN A 78 0.89 -11.34 -19.12
CA GLN A 78 2.33 -11.43 -19.41
C GLN A 78 3.02 -10.06 -19.48
N ASP A 79 2.31 -8.97 -19.15
CA ASP A 79 2.93 -7.65 -19.07
C ASP A 79 4.01 -7.62 -17.99
N GLU A 80 5.26 -7.44 -18.41
CA GLU A 80 6.42 -7.46 -17.53
C GLU A 80 6.44 -6.26 -16.57
N ILE A 81 5.84 -5.13 -16.95
CA ILE A 81 5.77 -3.95 -16.07
C ILE A 81 4.88 -4.28 -14.86
N ILE A 82 3.73 -4.92 -15.08
CA ILE A 82 2.82 -5.34 -14.01
C ILE A 82 3.47 -6.43 -13.16
N ILE A 83 4.06 -7.45 -13.78
CA ILE A 83 4.76 -8.52 -13.06
C ILE A 83 5.87 -7.95 -12.18
N LYS A 84 6.71 -7.06 -12.72
CA LYS A 84 7.76 -6.38 -11.97
C LYS A 84 7.20 -5.65 -10.74
N ARG A 85 6.11 -4.90 -10.90
CA ARG A 85 5.46 -4.20 -9.78
C ARG A 85 4.97 -5.19 -8.71
N LEU A 86 4.28 -6.25 -9.10
CA LEU A 86 3.81 -7.27 -8.15
C LEU A 86 4.98 -7.93 -7.39
N TYR A 87 6.06 -8.28 -8.07
CA TYR A 87 7.27 -8.82 -7.43
C TYR A 87 7.94 -7.82 -6.49
N GLN A 88 8.04 -6.56 -6.89
CA GLN A 88 8.63 -5.51 -6.04
C GLN A 88 7.80 -5.25 -4.77
N ASN A 89 6.51 -5.62 -4.78
CA ASN A 89 5.63 -5.59 -3.62
C ASN A 89 5.50 -6.94 -2.89
N GLY A 90 6.33 -7.94 -3.22
CA GLY A 90 6.30 -9.26 -2.58
C GLY A 90 5.02 -10.06 -2.86
N MET A 91 4.41 -9.83 -4.03
CA MET A 91 3.20 -10.49 -4.50
C MET A 91 3.45 -11.43 -5.69
N GLU A 92 4.66 -11.99 -5.79
CA GLU A 92 5.02 -12.91 -6.86
C GLU A 92 4.11 -14.14 -6.93
N ASP A 93 3.63 -14.63 -5.78
CA ASP A 93 2.72 -15.79 -5.70
C ASP A 93 1.33 -15.50 -6.28
N LEU A 94 1.00 -14.22 -6.50
CA LEU A 94 -0.24 -13.79 -7.14
C LEU A 94 -0.13 -13.70 -8.66
N CYS A 95 1.07 -13.91 -9.23
CA CYS A 95 1.30 -13.98 -10.67
C CYS A 95 1.20 -15.43 -11.15
N ASP A 96 0.50 -15.67 -12.26
CA ASP A 96 0.51 -17.00 -12.90
C ASP A 96 1.76 -17.20 -13.77
N ASN A 97 2.32 -16.11 -14.29
CA ASN A 97 3.52 -16.11 -15.09
C ASN A 97 4.72 -15.62 -14.27
N LYS A 98 5.86 -16.27 -14.45
CA LYS A 98 7.11 -15.86 -13.80
C LYS A 98 7.67 -14.61 -14.47
N ALA A 99 8.30 -13.76 -13.66
CA ALA A 99 9.14 -12.68 -14.15
C ALA A 99 10.26 -13.20 -15.07
N LYS A 100 10.59 -12.40 -16.10
CA LYS A 100 11.74 -12.68 -16.98
C LYS A 100 13.06 -12.46 -16.27
N ASP A 101 13.10 -11.48 -15.37
CA ASP A 101 14.27 -11.14 -14.56
C ASP A 101 14.06 -11.48 -13.08
N ARG A 102 15.14 -11.34 -12.31
CA ARG A 102 15.06 -11.39 -10.85
C ARG A 102 14.77 -10.00 -10.30
N TYR A 103 13.51 -9.77 -9.93
CA TYR A 103 13.11 -8.57 -9.22
C TYR A 103 13.23 -8.76 -7.71
N LYS A 104 13.74 -7.74 -7.03
CA LYS A 104 13.83 -7.70 -5.57
C LYS A 104 12.58 -7.03 -5.02
N ILE A 105 12.12 -7.50 -3.86
CA ILE A 105 11.14 -6.79 -3.05
C ILE A 105 11.76 -5.44 -2.64
N LEU A 106 11.00 -4.36 -2.81
CA LEU A 106 11.42 -3.01 -2.46
C LEU A 106 10.68 -2.57 -1.19
N ILE A 107 11.44 -2.18 -0.18
CA ILE A 107 10.91 -1.66 1.09
C ILE A 107 11.04 -0.15 1.09
N ARG A 108 9.97 0.52 0.64
CA ARG A 108 9.93 1.98 0.49
C ARG A 108 9.46 2.61 1.80
N ASP A 109 10.34 2.63 2.77
CA ASP A 109 10.10 3.01 4.18
C ASP A 109 10.37 4.49 4.47
N ARG A 110 10.82 5.28 3.49
CA ARG A 110 11.08 6.71 3.64
C ARG A 110 10.35 7.51 2.57
N ILE A 111 9.70 8.59 2.96
CA ILE A 111 8.95 9.48 2.07
C ILE A 111 9.39 10.93 2.25
N HIS A 112 9.61 11.64 1.15
CA HIS A 112 9.79 13.10 1.13
C HIS A 112 8.60 13.76 0.43
N PHE A 113 8.17 14.90 0.94
CA PHE A 113 7.09 15.69 0.34
C PHE A 113 7.15 17.15 0.78
N ASN A 114 6.48 18.01 0.04
CA ASN A 114 6.17 19.35 0.50
C ASN A 114 4.79 19.36 1.17
N PHE A 115 4.66 20.14 2.23
CA PHE A 115 3.38 20.36 2.91
C PHE A 115 3.16 21.84 3.16
N LEU A 116 2.01 22.34 2.73
CA LEU A 116 1.58 23.73 2.95
C LEU A 116 1.00 23.88 4.36
N GLY A 117 1.88 23.85 5.36
CA GLY A 117 1.53 23.97 6.76
C GLY A 117 2.76 23.89 7.66
N THR A 118 2.54 23.96 8.96
CA THR A 118 3.58 23.81 9.97
C THR A 118 3.82 22.34 10.33
N LEU A 119 4.90 22.07 11.06
CA LEU A 119 5.15 20.76 11.67
C LEU A 119 3.99 20.33 12.59
N ALA A 120 3.40 21.29 13.33
CA ALA A 120 2.26 21.03 14.20
C ALA A 120 1.02 20.61 13.39
N ASP A 121 0.70 21.33 12.32
CA ASP A 121 -0.43 21.01 11.43
C ASP A 121 -0.29 19.61 10.81
N LEU A 122 0.93 19.25 10.38
CA LEU A 122 1.20 17.92 9.83
C LEU A 122 1.08 16.83 10.90
N SER A 123 1.62 17.07 12.10
CA SER A 123 1.55 16.11 13.20
C SER A 123 0.10 15.85 13.61
N GLU A 124 -0.72 16.90 13.70
CA GLU A 124 -2.14 16.79 14.02
C GLU A 124 -2.89 16.04 12.92
N LEU A 125 -2.65 16.38 11.65
CA LEU A 125 -3.24 15.70 10.50
C LEU A 125 -3.00 14.19 10.56
N LEU A 126 -1.76 13.75 10.74
CA LEU A 126 -1.42 12.33 10.77
C LEU A 126 -2.02 11.64 12.00
N VAL A 127 -1.88 12.23 13.20
CA VAL A 127 -2.40 11.63 14.44
C VAL A 127 -3.91 11.49 14.39
N LEU A 128 -4.63 12.51 13.92
CA LEU A 128 -6.10 12.46 13.76
C LEU A 128 -6.49 11.41 12.72
N LYS A 129 -5.79 11.36 11.58
CA LYS A 129 -6.07 10.37 10.54
C LYS A 129 -5.93 8.95 11.08
N TYR A 130 -4.82 8.61 11.73
CA TYR A 130 -4.60 7.26 12.27
C TYR A 130 -5.59 6.89 13.38
N LYS A 131 -5.98 7.83 14.25
CA LYS A 131 -7.05 7.62 15.24
C LYS A 131 -8.41 7.37 14.60
N SER A 132 -8.65 7.90 13.40
CA SER A 132 -9.93 7.75 12.69
C SER A 132 -10.07 6.44 11.90
N ILE A 133 -8.97 5.71 11.66
CA ILE A 133 -8.99 4.46 10.85
C ILE A 133 -9.91 3.42 11.48
N SER A 134 -9.81 3.24 12.79
CA SER A 134 -10.55 2.22 13.51
C SER A 134 -10.52 2.52 15.01
N PRO A 135 -11.61 2.23 15.75
CA PRO A 135 -11.59 2.32 17.22
C PRO A 135 -10.57 1.39 17.88
N TYR A 136 -10.03 0.42 17.13
CA TYR A 136 -9.00 -0.50 17.58
C TYR A 136 -7.57 -0.03 17.24
N VAL A 137 -7.39 1.13 16.63
CA VAL A 137 -6.07 1.72 16.40
C VAL A 137 -5.82 2.81 17.45
N LYS A 138 -4.65 2.75 18.07
CA LYS A 138 -4.14 3.74 19.02
C LYS A 138 -2.90 4.41 18.46
N VAL A 139 -2.78 5.69 18.81
CA VAL A 139 -1.55 6.45 18.64
C VAL A 139 -0.95 6.67 20.03
N GLU A 140 0.26 6.16 20.21
CA GLU A 140 1.00 6.14 21.47
C GLU A 140 2.41 6.73 21.25
N ASP A 141 3.16 6.91 22.34
CA ASP A 141 4.55 7.38 22.33
C ASP A 141 4.80 8.66 21.50
N TYR A 142 3.81 9.55 21.44
CA TYR A 142 3.94 10.81 20.72
C TYR A 142 5.04 11.67 21.36
N LYS A 143 6.04 12.04 20.56
CA LYS A 143 7.17 12.90 20.95
C LYS A 143 7.33 13.98 19.90
N THR A 144 7.68 15.19 20.33
CA THR A 144 8.04 16.27 19.43
C THR A 144 9.05 17.17 20.12
N ASN A 145 9.98 17.74 19.35
CA ASN A 145 10.83 18.82 19.83
C ASN A 145 10.27 20.21 19.50
N GLN A 146 9.07 20.28 18.89
CA GLN A 146 8.35 21.48 18.44
C GLN A 146 9.08 22.33 17.38
N VAL A 147 10.31 22.00 17.04
CA VAL A 147 11.16 22.79 16.12
C VAL A 147 11.16 22.15 14.75
N ASP A 148 11.55 20.90 14.66
CA ASP A 148 11.81 20.23 13.38
C ASP A 148 11.46 18.74 13.37
N SER A 149 10.94 18.17 14.45
CA SER A 149 10.57 16.75 14.44
C SER A 149 9.41 16.38 15.34
N PHE A 150 8.73 15.31 14.94
CA PHE A 150 7.83 14.55 15.79
C PHE A 150 7.89 13.07 15.44
N SER A 151 7.51 12.22 16.38
CA SER A 151 7.35 10.79 16.17
C SER A 151 6.15 10.26 16.93
N PHE A 152 5.53 9.19 16.45
CA PHE A 152 4.51 8.45 17.19
C PHE A 152 4.50 6.98 16.79
N THR A 153 3.94 6.15 17.67
CA THR A 153 3.73 4.73 17.42
C THR A 153 2.24 4.47 17.19
N GLN A 154 1.89 3.90 16.04
CA GLN A 154 0.57 3.36 15.77
C GLN A 154 0.53 1.89 16.22
N LYS A 155 -0.44 1.54 17.08
CA LYS A 155 -0.68 0.17 17.55
C LYS A 155 -2.13 -0.24 17.39
N TRP A 156 -2.36 -1.53 17.22
CA TRP A 156 -3.69 -2.08 17.47
C TRP A 156 -3.91 -2.23 18.99
N THR A 157 -5.12 -2.02 19.50
CA THR A 157 -5.49 -2.00 20.93
C THR A 157 -5.15 -3.30 21.68
N ARG A 158 -4.77 -4.37 20.97
CA ARG A 158 -4.26 -5.65 21.51
C ARG A 158 -3.01 -6.18 20.79
N GLY A 159 -2.38 -5.35 19.97
CA GLY A 159 -1.16 -5.71 19.24
C GLY A 159 0.05 -5.69 20.16
N ALA A 160 0.91 -6.71 20.04
CA ALA A 160 2.17 -6.78 20.78
C ALA A 160 3.24 -5.83 20.21
N SER A 161 3.01 -5.25 19.04
CA SER A 161 3.97 -4.45 18.31
C SER A 161 3.28 -3.41 17.43
N GLY A 162 4.01 -2.35 17.10
CA GLY A 162 3.53 -1.14 16.44
C GLY A 162 4.38 -0.67 15.28
N ILE A 163 3.82 0.31 14.57
CA ILE A 163 4.43 1.00 13.45
C ILE A 163 4.87 2.37 13.96
N ILE A 164 6.14 2.69 13.81
CA ILE A 164 6.72 3.95 14.27
C ILE A 164 6.89 4.87 13.07
N TYR A 165 6.28 6.04 13.16
CA TYR A 165 6.46 7.12 12.19
C TYR A 165 7.33 8.19 12.82
N THR A 166 8.44 8.51 12.17
CA THR A 166 9.32 9.61 12.58
C THR A 166 9.38 10.64 11.47
N CYS A 167 8.96 11.85 11.77
CA CYS A 167 8.92 12.96 10.84
C CYS A 167 9.98 14.02 11.16
N HIS A 168 10.66 14.51 10.13
CA HIS A 168 11.62 15.61 10.20
C HIS A 168 11.27 16.70 9.18
N LEU A 169 11.29 17.95 9.61
CA LEU A 169 11.34 19.13 8.74
C LEU A 169 12.78 19.35 8.29
N ARG A 170 13.00 19.32 6.98
CA ARG A 170 14.32 19.45 6.37
C ARG A 170 14.69 20.93 6.14
N VAL A 171 15.98 21.16 5.91
CA VAL A 171 16.54 22.50 5.66
C VAL A 171 15.89 23.19 4.45
N ASP A 172 15.55 22.40 3.43
CA ASP A 172 14.86 22.84 2.21
C ASP A 172 13.34 23.03 2.38
N LYS A 173 12.83 22.97 3.62
CA LYS A 173 11.41 23.08 3.96
C LYS A 173 10.53 21.94 3.43
N THR A 174 11.14 20.82 3.04
CA THR A 174 10.41 19.57 2.80
C THR A 174 10.23 18.79 4.10
N PHE A 175 9.26 17.89 4.14
CA PHE A 175 9.09 16.94 5.22
C PHE A 175 9.59 15.57 4.78
N GLU A 176 10.26 14.89 5.71
CA GLU A 176 10.63 13.49 5.58
C GLU A 176 9.90 12.69 6.64
N ILE A 177 9.26 11.59 6.27
CA ILE A 177 8.77 10.59 7.22
C ILE A 177 9.53 9.29 6.97
N THR A 178 10.05 8.70 8.03
CA THR A 178 10.59 7.34 8.04
C THR A 178 9.63 6.43 8.80
N ILE A 179 9.34 5.28 8.22
CA ILE A 179 8.51 4.21 8.77
C ILE A 179 9.45 3.14 9.31
N THR A 180 9.31 2.80 10.58
CA THR A 180 10.00 1.65 11.18
C THR A 180 9.01 0.79 11.95
N LEU A 181 9.41 -0.43 12.28
CA LEU A 181 8.57 -1.38 13.00
C LEU A 181 9.18 -1.67 14.37
N GLU A 182 8.32 -1.82 15.39
CA GLU A 182 8.76 -2.41 16.65
C GLU A 182 9.27 -3.85 16.45
N LYS A 183 10.10 -4.33 17.37
CA LYS A 183 10.69 -5.68 17.29
C LYS A 183 9.61 -6.75 17.11
N GLY A 184 9.91 -7.75 16.28
CA GLY A 184 9.04 -8.90 16.04
C GLY A 184 8.18 -8.78 14.78
N HIS A 185 8.28 -7.70 14.00
CA HIS A 185 7.67 -7.60 12.68
C HIS A 185 8.66 -7.89 11.54
N GLU A 186 8.12 -8.39 10.44
CA GLU A 186 8.84 -8.54 9.18
C GLU A 186 8.84 -7.21 8.41
N GLN A 187 10.00 -6.85 7.84
CA GLN A 187 10.17 -5.61 7.06
C GLN A 187 9.18 -5.48 5.90
N LYS A 188 8.78 -6.61 5.29
CA LYS A 188 7.79 -6.62 4.19
C LYS A 188 6.43 -6.04 4.58
N ASN A 189 6.10 -5.99 5.87
CA ASN A 189 4.86 -5.36 6.34
C ASN A 189 4.81 -3.86 6.03
N ILE A 190 5.97 -3.21 5.83
CA ILE A 190 6.05 -1.79 5.43
C ILE A 190 5.40 -1.55 4.08
N ILE A 191 5.33 -2.53 3.17
CA ILE A 191 4.78 -2.35 1.82
C ILE A 191 3.32 -1.87 1.89
N GLY A 192 2.46 -2.56 2.64
CA GLY A 192 1.07 -2.15 2.84
C GLY A 192 0.94 -0.84 3.64
N ILE A 193 1.80 -0.65 4.64
CA ILE A 193 1.81 0.57 5.47
C ILE A 193 2.14 1.80 4.62
N SER A 194 3.10 1.67 3.72
CA SER A 194 3.55 2.75 2.83
C SER A 194 2.47 3.13 1.83
N ALA A 195 1.77 2.14 1.27
CA ALA A 195 0.60 2.38 0.42
C ALA A 195 -0.50 3.17 1.15
N MET A 196 -0.84 2.77 2.38
CA MET A 196 -1.81 3.48 3.20
C MET A 196 -1.38 4.92 3.51
N LEU A 197 -0.13 5.13 3.90
CA LEU A 197 0.40 6.48 4.17
C LEU A 197 0.41 7.34 2.90
N HIS A 198 0.75 6.77 1.74
CA HIS A 198 0.70 7.47 0.46
C HIS A 198 -0.70 7.99 0.17
N ASP A 199 -1.73 7.14 0.28
CA ASP A 199 -3.09 7.53 -0.02
C ASP A 199 -3.62 8.57 0.98
N PHE A 200 -3.23 8.47 2.26
CA PHE A 200 -3.56 9.49 3.25
C PHE A 200 -2.97 10.85 2.90
N LEU A 201 -1.67 10.88 2.58
CA LEU A 201 -0.99 12.12 2.21
C LEU A 201 -1.55 12.69 0.90
N LYS A 202 -1.75 11.87 -0.13
CA LYS A 202 -2.31 12.28 -1.42
C LYS A 202 -3.75 12.80 -1.31
N SER A 203 -4.51 12.38 -0.29
CA SER A 203 -5.87 12.88 -0.06
C SER A 203 -5.95 14.31 0.49
N ASP A 204 -4.84 14.86 1.02
CA ASP A 204 -4.77 16.22 1.53
C ASP A 204 -4.14 17.16 0.49
N ASN A 205 -4.88 18.18 0.06
CA ASN A 205 -4.45 19.11 -0.99
C ASN A 205 -3.25 19.98 -0.61
N ARG A 206 -2.85 20.01 0.67
CA ARG A 206 -1.65 20.71 1.13
C ARG A 206 -0.38 19.90 0.88
N VAL A 207 -0.49 18.60 0.61
CA VAL A 207 0.64 17.73 0.32
C VAL A 207 0.91 17.70 -1.18
N ILE A 208 2.16 17.97 -1.58
CA ILE A 208 2.60 17.92 -2.97
C ILE A 208 4.00 17.30 -3.08
N ASN A 209 4.40 16.93 -4.30
CA ASN A 209 5.75 16.42 -4.62
C ASN A 209 6.17 15.20 -3.76
N ILE A 210 5.25 14.25 -3.57
CA ILE A 210 5.52 13.02 -2.84
C ILE A 210 6.56 12.18 -3.59
N LYS A 211 7.60 11.74 -2.88
CA LYS A 211 8.65 10.85 -3.36
C LYS A 211 8.96 9.79 -2.32
N TRP A 212 9.09 8.55 -2.76
CA TRP A 212 9.40 7.40 -1.92
C TRP A 212 10.82 6.93 -2.13
N PHE A 213 11.43 6.40 -1.07
CA PHE A 213 12.80 5.95 -1.01
C PHE A 213 12.89 4.69 -0.14
N GLU A 214 13.94 3.91 -0.36
CA GLU A 214 14.40 2.88 0.58
C GLU A 214 15.44 3.53 1.52
N LEU A 215 15.35 3.28 2.83
CA LEU A 215 16.18 3.92 3.86
C LEU A 215 17.68 3.72 3.62
N ASP A 216 18.05 2.50 3.22
CA ASP A 216 19.43 2.09 2.95
C ASP A 216 19.94 2.47 1.55
N LYS A 217 19.16 3.27 0.79
CA LYS A 217 19.52 3.71 -0.57
C LYS A 217 19.82 5.20 -0.64
N PRO A 218 20.67 5.61 -1.60
CA PRO A 218 20.93 7.02 -1.88
C PRO A 218 19.65 7.79 -2.27
N ASN A 219 19.63 9.10 -2.01
CA ASN A 219 18.48 9.98 -2.24
C ASN A 219 18.24 10.34 -3.72
N ASP A 220 19.09 9.91 -4.65
CA ASP A 220 18.87 10.07 -6.09
C ASP A 220 18.01 8.92 -6.68
N LEU A 221 17.86 7.81 -5.94
CA LEU A 221 16.98 6.71 -6.29
C LEU A 221 15.63 6.85 -5.56
N TRP A 222 14.62 7.34 -6.28
CA TRP A 222 13.29 7.59 -5.74
C TRP A 222 12.19 7.02 -6.63
N TYR A 223 11.00 6.88 -6.04
CA TYR A 223 9.80 6.33 -6.66
C TYR A 223 8.61 7.28 -6.47
N ASP A 224 7.76 7.44 -7.47
CA ASP A 224 6.53 8.26 -7.35
C ASP A 224 5.52 7.64 -6.37
N LYS A 225 5.50 6.31 -6.27
CA LYS A 225 4.53 5.52 -5.50
C LYS A 225 5.23 4.41 -4.72
N PRO A 226 4.66 3.95 -3.60
CA PRO A 226 5.24 2.87 -2.83
C PRO A 226 4.92 1.47 -3.41
N TYR A 227 4.16 1.39 -4.51
CA TYR A 227 3.68 0.14 -5.13
C TYR A 227 3.79 0.13 -6.67
#